data_AF-A0A0J8QT69-F1
#
_entry.id   AF-A0A0J8QT69-F1
#
_cell.length_a   1.000
_cell.length_b   1.000
_cell.length_c   1.000
_cell.angle_alpha   90.00
_cell.angle_beta   90.00
_cell.angle_gamma   90.00
#
_symmetry.space_group_name_H-M   'P 1'
#
loop_
_entity.id
_entity.type
_entity.pdbx_description
1 polymer ?
#
loop_
_entity_poly.entity_id
_entity_poly.type
_entity_poly.pdbx_seq_one_letter_code
_entity_poly.pdbx_strand_id
1 'polypeptide(L)' 'MERGRKMNLPRIGFGREEKLELSMGMSEDFEGAIAMGSNEVRVGSTIFGARPPKGEAKVVP' A
#
# COMPACT_ATOMS: atom_id res chain seq x y z
N MET A 1 46.45 15.40 4.76
CA MET A 1 45.87 14.74 3.57
C MET A 1 45.42 13.39 4.09
N GLU A 2 44.17 13.23 4.51
CA GLU A 2 43.06 12.86 3.64
C GLU A 2 41.75 13.56 4.04
N ARG A 3 41.15 14.27 3.08
CA ARG A 3 39.82 14.88 3.24
C ARG A 3 38.79 13.75 3.10
N GLY A 4 38.29 13.25 4.23
CA GLY A 4 37.17 12.31 4.26
C GLY A 4 35.99 12.88 3.47
N ARG A 5 35.66 12.23 2.34
CA ARG A 5 34.52 12.59 1.49
C ARG A 5 33.24 12.39 2.32
N LYS A 6 32.66 13.49 2.81
CA LYS A 6 31.30 13.49 3.34
C LYS A 6 30.35 13.17 2.18
N MET A 7 29.90 11.93 2.11
CA MET A 7 28.88 11.51 1.16
C MET A 7 27.55 12.06 1.66
N ASN A 8 27.12 13.18 1.08
CA ASN A 8 25.79 13.75 1.34
C ASN A 8 24.76 12.83 0.69
N LEU A 9 24.26 11.85 1.45
CA LEU A 9 23.06 11.10 1.05
C LEU A 9 21.91 12.11 1.04
N PRO A 10 21.21 12.33 -0.10
CA PRO A 10 20.05 13.20 -0.12
C PRO A 10 19.00 12.60 0.80
N ARG A 11 18.79 13.27 1.95
CA ARG A 11 17.68 12.94 2.84
C ARG A 11 16.40 13.22 2.07
N ILE A 12 15.68 12.16 1.69
CA ILE A 12 14.31 12.25 1.19
C ILE A 12 13.45 12.65 2.40
N GLY A 13 13.48 13.93 2.74
CA GLY A 13 12.71 14.49 3.84
C GLY A 13 11.41 15.04 3.29
N PHE A 14 10.29 14.46 3.69
CA PHE A 14 8.98 15.07 3.52
C PHE A 14 8.97 16.40 4.29
N GLY A 15 8.56 17.48 3.60
CA GLY A 15 8.34 18.78 4.22
C GLY A 15 7.36 18.63 5.39
N ARG A 16 7.57 19.39 6.45
CA ARG A 16 6.75 19.32 7.67
C ARG A 16 5.26 19.47 7.30
N GLU A 17 4.44 18.58 7.87
CA GLU A 17 2.96 18.57 7.91
C GLU A 17 2.17 17.91 6.77
N GLU A 18 2.79 17.11 5.89
CA GLU A 18 1.98 16.21 5.06
C GLU A 18 1.55 14.97 5.87
N LYS A 19 0.24 14.86 6.11
CA LYS A 19 -0.36 13.72 6.78
C LYS A 19 -0.26 12.52 5.84
N LEU A 20 0.58 11.55 6.19
CA LEU A 20 0.75 10.34 5.40
C LEU A 20 -0.56 9.53 5.40
N GLU A 21 -0.94 9.05 4.23
CA GLU A 21 -2.05 8.12 4.07
C GLU A 21 -1.55 6.68 4.22
N LEU A 22 -2.33 5.86 4.93
CA LEU A 22 -2.03 4.47 5.22
C LEU A 22 -3.04 3.57 4.51
N SER A 23 -2.56 2.79 3.53
CA SER A 23 -3.38 1.81 2.80
C SER A 23 -3.15 0.42 3.36
N MET A 24 -4.04 -0.05 4.25
CA MET A 24 -3.98 -1.36 4.89
C MET A 24 -5.37 -1.96 5.12
N GLY A 25 -5.44 -3.29 5.27
CA GLY A 25 -6.69 -4.04 5.35
C GLY A 25 -7.11 -4.61 4.00
N MET A 26 -7.49 -5.88 4.03
CA MET A 26 -8.01 -6.69 2.94
C MET A 26 -9.45 -7.16 3.25
N SER A 27 -9.96 -8.08 2.43
CA SER A 27 -11.34 -8.57 2.50
C SER A 27 -11.76 -9.14 3.86
N GLU A 28 -10.83 -9.69 4.64
CA GLU A 28 -11.12 -10.39 5.90
C GLU A 28 -10.84 -9.55 7.16
N ASP A 29 -10.09 -8.46 7.05
CA ASP A 29 -9.56 -7.69 8.18
C ASP A 29 -9.75 -6.17 8.02
N PHE A 30 -10.58 -5.71 7.07
CA PHE A 30 -10.82 -4.28 6.84
C PHE A 30 -11.37 -3.55 8.07
N GLU A 31 -12.19 -4.20 8.89
CA GLU A 31 -12.73 -3.59 10.13
C GLU A 31 -11.63 -3.29 11.15
N GLY A 32 -10.71 -4.25 11.34
CA GLY A 32 -9.55 -4.07 12.20
C GLY A 32 -8.59 -3.02 11.64
N ALA A 33 -8.44 -2.96 10.32
CA ALA A 33 -7.62 -1.95 9.66
C ALA A 33 -8.16 -0.53 9.88
N ILE A 34 -9.48 -0.33 9.78
CA ILE A 34 -10.13 0.96 10.07
C ILE A 34 -9.92 1.33 11.55
N ALA A 35 -10.12 0.39 12.47
CA ALA A 35 -9.90 0.62 13.90
C ALA A 35 -8.45 1.01 14.23
N MET A 36 -7.48 0.53 13.45
CA MET A 36 -6.06 0.88 13.58
C MET A 36 -5.64 2.15 12.81
N GLY A 37 -6.58 2.85 12.17
CA GLY A 37 -6.31 4.14 11.52
C GLY A 37 -5.93 4.05 10.03
N SER A 38 -6.35 3.00 9.33
CA SER A 38 -6.23 2.93 7.87
C SER A 38 -7.01 4.05 7.17
N ASN A 39 -6.42 4.65 6.13
CA ASN A 39 -7.06 5.63 5.26
C ASN A 39 -7.68 4.99 4.02
N GLU A 40 -7.21 3.81 3.62
CA GLU A 40 -7.70 3.06 2.47
C GLU A 40 -7.68 1.55 2.77
N VAL A 41 -8.79 0.86 2.51
CA VAL A 41 -8.91 -0.60 2.62
C VAL A 41 -9.13 -1.22 1.23
N ARG A 42 -8.61 -2.42 1.00
CA ARG A 42 -8.65 -3.09 -0.31
C ARG A 42 -9.52 -4.34 -0.25
N VAL A 43 -10.81 -4.20 -0.59
CA VAL A 43 -11.77 -5.31 -0.50
C VAL A 43 -12.03 -5.91 -1.88
N GLY A 44 -11.78 -7.21 -2.03
CA GLY A 44 -11.95 -7.94 -3.28
C GLY A 44 -12.99 -9.05 -3.14
N SER A 45 -12.60 -10.16 -2.49
CA SER A 45 -13.40 -11.39 -2.42
C SER A 45 -14.75 -11.20 -1.73
N THR A 46 -14.84 -10.30 -0.75
CA THR A 46 -16.12 -10.00 -0.07
C THR A 46 -17.11 -9.29 -1.00
N ILE A 47 -16.61 -8.49 -1.95
CA ILE A 47 -17.45 -7.77 -2.93
C ILE A 47 -17.74 -8.63 -4.16
N PHE A 48 -16.71 -9.25 -4.72
CA PHE A 48 -16.78 -9.96 -6.02
C PHE A 48 -16.88 -11.48 -5.90
N GLY A 49 -16.79 -12.03 -4.69
CA GLY A 49 -16.72 -13.48 -4.47
C GLY A 49 -15.34 -14.07 -4.72
N ALA A 50 -15.27 -15.40 -4.73
CA ALA A 50 -14.03 -16.12 -4.96
C ALA A 50 -13.47 -15.83 -6.36
N ARG A 51 -12.14 -15.70 -6.45
CA ARG A 51 -11.47 -15.50 -7.74
C ARG A 51 -11.67 -16.74 -8.62
N PRO A 52 -12.14 -16.59 -9.88
CA PRO A 52 -12.22 -17.71 -10.80
C PRO A 52 -10.82 -18.29 -11.09
N PRO A 53 -10.73 -19.59 -11.42
CA PRO A 53 -9.46 -20.23 -11.70
C PRO A 53 -8.79 -19.60 -12.93
N LYS A 54 -7.46 -19.53 -12.90
CA LYS A 54 -6.67 -18.81 -13.92
C LYS A 54 -6.92 -19.30 -15.36
N GLY A 55 -7.30 -20.57 -15.53
CA GLY A 55 -7.55 -21.17 -16.84
C GLY A 55 -8.85 -20.75 -17.52
N GLU A 56 -9.77 -20.09 -16.80
CA GLU A 56 -11.08 -19.68 -17.33
C GLU A 56 -11.12 -18.22 -17.78
N ALA A 57 -10.00 -17.50 -17.68
CA ALA A 57 -9.90 -16.12 -18.13
C ALA A 57 -10.05 -16.04 -19.66
N LYS A 58 -11.23 -15.62 -20.15
CA LYS A 58 -11.47 -15.31 -21.56
C LYS A 58 -11.18 -13.84 -21.82
N VAL A 59 -10.25 -13.55 -22.72
CA VAL A 59 -10.10 -12.21 -23.31
C VAL A 59 -11.21 -12.08 -24.35
N VAL A 60 -12.22 -11.26 -24.06
CA VAL A 60 -13.29 -10.94 -25.00
C VAL A 60 -12.81 -9.75 -25.85
N PRO A 61 -12.77 -9.86 -27.18
CA PRO A 61 -12.36 -8.77 -28.08
C PRO A 61 -13.38 -7.63 -28.12
#